data_AF-A0A6F8TM49-F1
#
_entry.id   AF-A0A6F8TM49-F1
#
_cell.length_a   1.000
_cell.length_b   1.000
_cell.length_c   1.000
_cell.angle_alpha   90.00
_cell.angle_beta   90.00
_cell.angle_gamma   90.00
#
_symmetry.space_group_name_H-M   'P 1'
#
loop_
_entity.id
_entity.type
_entity.pdbx_description
1 polymer ?
#
loop_
_entity_poly.entity_id
_entity_poly.type
_entity_poly.pdbx_seq_one_letter_code
_entity_poly.pdbx_strand_id
1 'polypeptide(L)' 'MNREDISIASLTDDALTKVRDMERDLRQETNEDIILIAYKNGGQSAEGR' A
#
# COMPACT_ATOMS: atom_id res chain seq x y z
N MET A 1 3.99 15.50 -22.52
CA MET A 1 3.90 15.04 -21.13
C MET A 1 3.32 13.65 -21.16
N ASN A 2 4.16 12.61 -21.09
CA ASN A 2 3.67 11.24 -20.99
C ASN A 2 3.16 11.06 -19.56
N ARG A 3 1.84 10.94 -19.40
CA ARG A 3 1.28 10.45 -18.14
C ARG A 3 1.60 8.97 -18.12
N GLU A 4 2.66 8.61 -17.43
CA GLU A 4 2.92 7.22 -17.07
C GLU A 4 1.64 6.71 -16.39
N ASP A 5 0.99 5.73 -17.00
CA ASP A 5 -0.18 5.04 -16.44
C ASP A 5 0.18 4.58 -15.03
N ILE A 6 -0.22 5.36 -14.03
CA ILE A 6 -0.11 4.96 -12.63
C ILE A 6 -1.03 3.77 -12.50
N SER A 7 -0.45 2.58 -12.65
CA SER A 7 -1.15 1.32 -12.48
C SER A 7 -1.49 1.19 -11.01
N ILE A 8 -2.64 1.74 -10.62
CA ILE A 8 -3.21 1.56 -9.29
C ILE A 8 -3.44 0.05 -9.17
N ALA A 9 -2.76 -0.58 -8.22
CA ALA A 9 -2.93 -2.00 -7.96
C ALA A 9 -4.41 -2.26 -7.64
N SER A 10 -5.09 -3.01 -8.50
CA SER A 10 -6.48 -3.41 -8.27
C SER A 10 -6.48 -4.51 -7.21
N LEU A 11 -6.85 -4.15 -5.98
CA LEU A 11 -7.13 -5.12 -4.93
C LEU A 11 -8.54 -5.68 -5.11
N THR A 12 -8.72 -6.95 -4.79
CA THR A 12 -10.08 -7.51 -4.61
C THR A 12 -10.75 -6.85 -3.41
N ASP A 13 -12.08 -6.88 -3.34
CA ASP A 13 -12.84 -6.30 -2.22
C ASP A 13 -12.40 -6.88 -0.86
N ASP A 14 -12.12 -8.19 -0.81
CA ASP A 14 -11.59 -8.86 0.39
C ASP A 14 -10.23 -8.31 0.82
N ALA A 15 -9.30 -8.14 -0.13
CA ALA A 15 -7.98 -7.60 0.15
C ALA A 15 -8.05 -6.12 0.56
N LEU A 16 -8.93 -5.33 -0.06
CA LEU A 16 -9.16 -3.94 0.32
C LEU A 16 -9.73 -3.83 1.74
N THR A 17 -10.65 -4.72 2.11
CA THR A 17 -11.22 -4.79 3.46
C THR A 17 -10.13 -5.04 4.50
N LYS A 18 -9.26 -6.03 4.26
CA LYS A 18 -8.13 -6.34 5.15
C LYS A 18 -7.16 -5.17 5.31
N VAL A 19 -6.84 -4.45 4.23
CA VAL A 19 -5.95 -3.27 4.28
C VAL A 19 -6.58 -2.16 5.11
N ARG A 20 -7.90 -1.95 5.00
CA ARG A 20 -8.63 -0.95 5.80
C ARG A 20 -8.70 -1.32 7.28
N ASP A 21 -8.96 -2.58 7.59
CA ASP A 21 -8.96 -3.06 8.98
C ASP A 21 -7.58 -2.89 9.61
N MET A 22 -6.51 -3.25 8.89
CA MET A 22 -5.13 -3.06 9.34
C MET A 22 -4.80 -1.58 9.59
N GLU A 23 -5.19 -0.68 8.68
CA GLU A 23 -5.00 0.76 8.86
C GLU A 23 -5.72 1.27 10.12
N ARG A 24 -6.99 0.90 10.29
CA ARG A 24 -7.78 1.27 11.46
C ARG A 24 -7.12 0.82 12.76
N ASP A 25 -6.71 -0.44 12.81
CA ASP A 25 -6.14 -1.03 14.02
C ASP A 25 -4.81 -0.34 14.37
N LEU A 26 -3.94 -0.09 13.37
CA LEU A 26 -2.69 0.65 13.57
C LEU A 26 -2.89 2.08 14.06
N ARG A 27 -3.88 2.82 13.51
CA ARG A 27 -4.20 4.17 13.99
C ARG A 27 -4.69 4.17 15.44
N GLN A 28 -5.48 3.16 15.82
CA GLN A 28 -5.98 3.04 17.20
C GLN A 28 -4.87 2.72 18.19
N GLU A 29 -3.91 1.88 17.81
CA GLU A 29 -2.79 1.49 18.68
C GLU A 29 -1.74 2.60 18.86
N THR A 30 -1.45 3.34 17.79
CA THR A 30 -0.36 4.33 17.76
C THR A 30 -0.82 5.76 18.03
N ASN A 31 -2.11 6.05 17.78
CA ASN A 31 -2.65 7.41 17.73
C ASN A 31 -1.89 8.31 16.72
N GLU A 32 -1.37 7.71 15.64
CA GLU A 32 -0.66 8.37 14.54
C GLU A 32 -1.47 8.34 13.24
N ASP A 33 -1.19 9.27 12.33
CA ASP A 33 -1.73 9.26 10.97
C ASP A 33 -0.95 8.26 10.10
N ILE A 34 -1.50 7.06 9.92
CA ILE A 34 -0.89 5.99 9.13
C ILE A 34 -1.25 6.12 7.64
N ILE A 35 -0.26 5.91 6.75
CA ILE A 35 -0.42 5.78 5.30
C ILE A 35 0.13 4.42 4.86
N LEU A 36 -0.69 3.60 4.19
CA LEU A 36 -0.28 2.31 3.63
C LEU A 36 -0.03 2.42 2.13
N ILE A 37 1.16 2.01 1.68
CA ILE A 37 1.56 2.04 0.27
C ILE A 37 1.77 0.60 -0.22
N ALA A 38 0.90 0.15 -1.12
CA ALA A 38 1.05 -1.11 -1.82
C ALA A 38 1.71 -0.88 -3.18
N TYR A 39 2.76 -1.64 -3.50
CA TYR A 39 3.41 -1.60 -4.79
C TYR A 39 3.67 -3.02 -5.31
N LYS A 40 3.67 -3.19 -6.63
CA LYS A 40 4.09 -4.43 -7.25
C LYS A 40 5.58 -4.61 -6.95
N ASN A 41 5.94 -5.67 -6.23
CA ASN A 41 7.34 -6.01 -6.04
C ASN A 41 7.91 -6.47 -7.40
N GLY A 42 8.61 -5.57 -8.07
CA GLY A 42 9.21 -5.78 -9.38
C GLY A 42 10.56 -6.47 -9.30
N GLY A 43 10.68 -7.59 -8.58
CA GLY A 43 11.79 -8.54 -8.70
C GLY A 43 13.23 -7.99 -8.67
N GLN A 44 13.46 -6.83 -8.07
CA GLN A 44 14.79 -6.31 -7.80
C GLN A 44 14.78 -5.92 -6.34
N SER A 45 15.33 -6.81 -5.52
CA SER A 45 15.78 -6.49 -4.17
C SER A 45 16.51 -5.15 -4.24
N ALA A 46 15.92 -4.11 -3.64
CA ALA A 46 16.63 -2.89 -3.34
C ALA A 46 17.62 -3.20 -2.21
N GLU A 47 18.67 -3.97 -2.52
CA GLU A 47 19.90 -3.91 -1.76
C GLU A 47 20.50 -2.54 -2.03
N GLY A 48 20.42 -1.68 -1.02
CA GLY A 48 20.97 -0.33 -1.06
C GLY A 48 22.44 -0.35 -1.48
N ARG A 49 22.77 0.50 -2.44
CA ARG A 49 24.13 0.96 -2.73
C ARG A 49 24.22 2.45 -2.46
#